data_AF-A0A8X6J533-F1
#
_entry.id   AF-A0A8X6J533-F1
#
_cell.length_a   1.000
_cell.length_b   1.000
_cell.length_c   1.000
_cell.angle_alpha   90.00
_cell.angle_beta   90.00
_cell.angle_gamma   90.00
#
_symmetry.space_group_name_H-M   'P 1'
#
loop_
_entity.id
_entity.type
_entity.pdbx_description
1 polymer ?
#
loop_
_entity_poly.entity_id
_entity_poly.type
_entity_poly.pdbx_seq_one_letter_code
_entity_poly.pdbx_strand_id
1 'polypeptide(L)'
;FIGYVLQANACVSKSGNPDLCKKYVGCADDLPKPVKDVFNNCKNSVYPDGFGSCSDGDTLLKSEDDKTQFEECFIKKLPQYKSLDSSEDKAQEKFMKCIYKNGNKCLKS
;
A
#
# COMPACT_ATOMS: atom_id res chain seq x y z
N PHE A 1 7.16 1.30 10.23
CA PHE A 1 6.35 1.79 9.09
C PHE A 1 6.01 0.65 8.14
N ILE A 2 6.97 0.15 7.36
CA ILE A 2 6.73 -0.90 6.34
C ILE A 2 6.02 -2.11 6.93
N GLY A 3 6.52 -2.69 8.04
CA GLY A 3 5.87 -3.84 8.69
C GLY A 3 4.39 -3.64 9.06
N TYR A 4 3.95 -2.43 9.43
CA TYR A 4 2.54 -2.15 9.71
C TYR A 4 1.71 -2.14 8.42
N VAL A 5 2.22 -1.47 7.38
CA VAL A 5 1.57 -1.45 6.06
C VAL A 5 1.37 -2.87 5.56
N LEU A 6 2.34 -3.76 5.75
CA LEU A 6 2.25 -5.15 5.31
C LEU A 6 1.22 -5.97 6.10
N GLN A 7 1.17 -5.79 7.42
CA GLN A 7 0.17 -6.44 8.27
C GLN A 7 -1.25 -5.96 7.91
N ALA A 8 -1.43 -4.65 7.78
CA ALA A 8 -2.69 -4.05 7.37
C ALA A 8 -3.10 -4.54 5.97
N ASN A 9 -2.16 -4.63 5.03
CA ASN A 9 -2.42 -5.11 3.68
C ASN A 9 -2.84 -6.58 3.66
N ALA A 10 -2.14 -7.43 4.40
CA ALA A 10 -2.47 -8.85 4.54
C ALA A 10 -3.85 -9.05 5.19
N CYS A 11 -4.17 -8.25 6.21
CA CYS A 11 -5.48 -8.29 6.85
C CYS A 11 -6.57 -7.87 5.87
N VAL A 12 -6.44 -6.70 5.24
CA VAL A 12 -7.45 -6.16 4.32
C VAL A 12 -7.68 -7.11 3.17
N SER A 13 -6.60 -7.68 2.62
CA SER A 13 -6.65 -8.69 1.57
C SER A 13 -7.38 -9.98 1.97
N LYS A 14 -7.36 -10.36 3.25
CA LYS A 14 -8.04 -11.58 3.76
C LYS A 14 -9.43 -11.31 4.33
N SER A 15 -9.76 -10.05 4.59
CA SER A 15 -11.01 -9.65 5.25
C SER A 15 -12.26 -9.94 4.42
N GLY A 16 -12.12 -10.14 3.10
CA GLY A 16 -13.25 -10.25 2.18
C GLY A 16 -14.15 -9.02 2.19
N ASN A 17 -13.70 -7.88 2.73
CA ASN A 17 -14.52 -6.67 2.85
C ASN A 17 -14.19 -5.69 1.71
N PRO A 18 -15.03 -5.61 0.66
CA PRO A 18 -14.75 -4.80 -0.52
C PRO A 18 -14.68 -3.30 -0.22
N ASP A 19 -15.49 -2.80 0.73
CA ASP A 19 -15.47 -1.39 1.16
C ASP A 19 -14.19 -1.03 1.90
N LEU A 20 -13.72 -1.92 2.77
CA LEU A 20 -12.47 -1.73 3.50
C LEU A 20 -11.27 -1.78 2.57
N CYS A 21 -11.27 -2.72 1.62
CA CYS A 21 -10.27 -2.84 0.58
C CYS A 21 -10.18 -1.57 -0.28
N LYS A 22 -11.30 -1.07 -0.82
CA LYS A 22 -11.32 0.17 -1.62
C LYS A 22 -10.79 1.38 -0.85
N LYS A 23 -11.19 1.53 0.42
CA LYS A 23 -10.71 2.61 1.29
C LYS A 23 -9.22 2.49 1.60
N TYR A 24 -8.71 1.27 1.73
CA TYR A 24 -7.30 1.01 1.98
C TYR A 24 -6.43 1.28 0.73
N VAL A 25 -6.85 0.79 -0.44
CA VAL A 25 -6.17 1.07 -1.72
C VAL A 25 -6.18 2.56 -2.03
N GLY A 26 -7.30 3.24 -1.77
CA GLY A 26 -7.41 4.69 -1.94
C GLY A 26 -6.43 5.50 -1.08
N CYS A 27 -5.88 4.93 -0.01
CA CYS A 27 -4.81 5.60 0.75
C CYS A 27 -3.56 5.83 -0.11
N ALA A 28 -3.29 4.99 -1.10
CA ALA A 28 -2.15 5.15 -2.01
C ALA A 28 -2.22 6.45 -2.84
N ASP A 29 -3.39 7.09 -2.93
CA ASP A 29 -3.52 8.38 -3.60
C ASP A 29 -2.89 9.54 -2.83
N ASP A 30 -2.82 9.43 -1.51
CA ASP A 30 -2.18 10.40 -0.62
C ASP A 30 -0.65 10.23 -0.54
N LEU A 31 -0.06 9.26 -1.26
CA LEU A 31 1.40 9.09 -1.29
C LEU A 31 2.06 10.37 -1.83
N PRO A 32 3.15 10.85 -1.18
CA PRO A 32 3.99 11.89 -1.76
C PRO A 32 4.41 11.49 -3.17
N LYS A 33 4.41 12.43 -4.12
CA LYS A 33 4.71 12.18 -5.53
C LYS A 33 5.94 11.28 -5.77
N PRO A 34 7.13 11.53 -5.18
CA PRO A 34 8.29 10.66 -5.31
C PRO A 34 8.04 9.23 -4.81
N VAL A 35 7.33 9.07 -3.70
CA VAL A 35 6.97 7.76 -3.14
C VAL A 35 5.90 7.08 -4.00
N LYS A 36 4.95 7.85 -4.55
CA LYS A 36 3.91 7.38 -5.47
C LYS A 36 4.50 6.87 -6.78
N ASP A 37 5.53 7.54 -7.30
CA ASP A 37 6.24 7.12 -8.50
C ASP A 37 6.97 5.80 -8.28
N VAL A 38 7.66 5.63 -7.14
CA VAL A 38 8.27 4.35 -6.74
C VAL A 38 7.22 3.26 -6.57
N PHE A 39 6.13 3.58 -5.86
CA PHE A 39 5.02 2.67 -5.64
C PHE A 39 4.44 2.18 -6.95
N ASN A 40 4.15 3.09 -7.89
CA ASN A 40 3.62 2.74 -9.21
C ASN A 40 4.62 1.97 -10.05
N ASN A 41 5.91 2.30 -9.99
CA ASN A 41 6.95 1.58 -10.70
C ASN A 41 7.06 0.12 -10.22
N CYS A 42 7.11 -0.08 -8.91
CA CYS A 42 7.14 -1.42 -8.31
C CYS A 42 5.84 -2.17 -8.54
N LYS A 43 4.70 -1.50 -8.42
CA LYS A 43 3.38 -2.08 -8.71
C LYS A 43 3.32 -2.57 -10.15
N ASN A 44 3.67 -1.74 -11.14
CA ASN A 44 3.60 -2.15 -12.54
C ASN A 44 4.61 -3.25 -12.89
N SER A 45 5.72 -3.34 -12.15
CA SER A 45 6.73 -4.39 -12.35
C SER A 45 6.29 -5.75 -11.82
N VAL A 46 5.55 -5.78 -10.71
CA VAL A 46 5.16 -7.02 -10.00
C VAL A 46 3.71 -7.41 -10.30
N TYR A 47 2.86 -6.40 -10.47
CA TYR A 47 1.44 -6.50 -10.76
C TYR A 47 1.12 -5.75 -12.08
N PRO A 48 1.55 -6.28 -13.23
CA PRO A 48 1.31 -5.63 -14.53
C PRO A 48 -0.17 -5.46 -14.85
N ASP A 49 -1.03 -6.37 -14.36
CA ASP A 49 -2.49 -6.28 -14.48
C ASP A 49 -3.15 -5.49 -13.34
N GLY A 50 -2.35 -4.84 -12.49
CA GLY A 50 -2.80 -4.20 -11.25
C GLY A 50 -2.89 -5.16 -10.06
N PHE A 51 -3.09 -4.58 -8.87
CA PHE A 51 -3.42 -5.35 -7.68
C PHE A 51 -4.70 -6.16 -7.90
N GLY A 52 -4.89 -7.22 -7.10
CA GLY A 52 -6.13 -7.98 -7.12
C GLY A 52 -7.35 -7.07 -6.89
N SER A 53 -8.51 -7.53 -7.35
CA SER A 53 -9.73 -6.73 -7.24
C SER A 53 -10.19 -6.67 -5.78
N CYS A 54 -10.77 -5.54 -5.37
CA CYS A 54 -11.44 -5.43 -4.07
C CYS A 54 -12.85 -6.05 -4.11
N SER A 55 -13.01 -7.21 -4.75
CA SER A 55 -14.28 -7.94 -4.83
C SER A 55 -14.34 -9.01 -3.74
N ASP A 56 -15.55 -9.47 -3.41
CA ASP A 56 -15.74 -10.55 -2.44
C ASP A 56 -14.91 -11.78 -2.83
N GLY A 57 -14.00 -12.19 -1.94
CA GLY A 57 -13.15 -13.37 -2.12
C GLY A 57 -11.82 -13.15 -2.85
N ASP A 58 -11.56 -11.96 -3.41
CA ASP A 58 -10.28 -11.65 -4.05
C ASP A 58 -9.25 -11.11 -3.04
N THR A 59 -8.02 -11.58 -3.16
CA THR A 59 -6.88 -11.05 -2.41
C THR A 59 -6.23 -9.89 -3.15
N LEU A 60 -5.99 -8.78 -2.44
CA LEU A 60 -5.30 -7.61 -2.99
C LEU A 60 -3.91 -7.96 -3.55
N LEU A 61 -3.26 -8.94 -2.92
CA LEU A 61 -1.99 -9.51 -3.33
C LEU A 61 -2.27 -10.89 -3.93
N LYS A 62 -1.85 -11.10 -5.18
CA LYS A 62 -2.08 -12.35 -5.92
C LYS A 62 -1.34 -13.55 -5.29
N SER A 63 -0.18 -13.33 -4.67
CA SER A 63 0.60 -14.36 -3.96
C SER A 63 1.54 -13.77 -2.90
N GLU A 64 2.07 -14.61 -2.00
CA GLU A 64 3.13 -14.22 -1.04
C GLU A 64 4.47 -13.91 -1.73
N ASP A 65 4.75 -14.56 -2.86
CA ASP A 65 5.94 -14.25 -3.68
C ASP A 65 5.85 -12.85 -4.30
N ASP A 66 4.70 -12.50 -4.90
CA ASP A 66 4.50 -11.15 -5.45
C ASP A 66 4.59 -10.09 -4.35
N LYS A 67 4.03 -10.39 -3.17
CA LYS A 67 4.13 -9.51 -2.01
C LYS A 67 5.60 -9.22 -1.68
N THR A 68 6.41 -10.27 -1.60
CA THR A 68 7.84 -10.16 -1.28
C THR A 68 8.58 -9.38 -2.37
N GLN A 69 8.32 -9.66 -3.64
CA GLN A 69 8.94 -8.92 -4.76
C GLN A 69 8.58 -7.44 -4.77
N PHE A 70 7.31 -7.11 -4.47
CA PHE A 70 6.88 -5.72 -4.37
C PHE A 70 7.57 -5.00 -3.21
N GLU A 71 7.63 -5.64 -2.04
CA GLU A 71 8.31 -5.12 -0.85
C GLU A 71 9.79 -4.86 -1.12
N GLU A 72 10.49 -5.81 -1.72
CA GLU A 72 11.90 -5.68 -2.08
C GLU A 72 12.13 -4.55 -3.08
N CYS A 73 11.28 -4.45 -4.11
CA CYS A 73 11.35 -3.34 -5.07
C CYS A 73 11.16 -1.99 -4.36
N PHE A 74 10.14 -1.90 -3.51
CA PHE A 74 9.78 -0.67 -2.83
C PHE A 74 10.89 -0.24 -1.85
N ILE A 75 11.39 -1.15 -1.00
CA ILE A 75 12.49 -0.90 -0.05
C ILE A 75 13.78 -0.53 -0.78
N LYS A 76 14.09 -1.14 -1.93
CA LYS A 76 15.32 -0.86 -2.69
C LYS A 76 15.28 0.52 -3.35
N LYS A 77 14.11 0.99 -3.77
CA LYS A 77 13.94 2.25 -4.52
C LYS A 77 13.59 3.45 -3.64
N LEU A 78 12.96 3.24 -2.48
CA LEU A 78 12.61 4.31 -1.53
C LEU A 78 13.80 5.15 -1.00
N PRO A 79 14.98 4.59 -0.65
CA PRO A 79 16.12 5.36 -0.12
C PRO A 79 16.72 6.36 -1.12
N GLN A 80 16.35 6.27 -2.40
CA GLN A 80 16.78 7.19 -3.45
C GLN A 80 16.05 8.54 -3.37
N TYR A 81 14.95 8.62 -2.61
CA TYR A 81 14.11 9.82 -2.47
C TYR A 81 14.32 10.53 -1.13
N LYS A 82 15.59 10.65 -0.72
CA LYS A 82 16.05 11.11 0.60
C LYS A 82 15.75 12.57 0.96
N SER A 83 15.03 13.32 0.14
CA SER A 83 14.65 14.69 0.43
C SER A 83 13.18 14.88 0.05
N LEU A 84 12.28 14.59 1.00
CA LEU A 84 10.90 15.03 0.90
C LEU A 84 10.83 16.48 1.36
N ASP A 85 10.38 17.39 0.51
CA ASP A 85 10.22 18.80 0.89
C ASP A 85 9.00 18.97 1.83
N SER A 86 8.82 20.12 2.51
CA SER A 86 7.76 20.28 3.53
C SER A 86 6.32 20.03 3.05
N SER A 87 6.08 20.12 1.74
CA SER A 87 4.78 19.76 1.13
C SER A 87 4.53 18.24 1.08
N GLU A 88 5.61 17.47 1.06
CA GLU A 88 5.62 16.02 0.97
C GLU A 88 5.52 15.36 2.35
N ASP A 89 5.95 16.05 3.42
CA ASP A 89 5.67 15.66 4.81
C ASP A 89 4.16 15.61 5.10
N LYS A 90 3.38 16.57 4.58
CA LYS A 90 1.91 16.57 4.74
C LYS A 90 1.24 15.43 3.97
N ALA A 91 1.75 15.10 2.78
CA ALA A 91 1.26 13.97 2.00
C ALA A 91 1.59 12.64 2.71
N GLN A 92 2.81 12.50 3.23
CA GLN A 92 3.23 11.36 4.02
C GLN A 92 2.35 11.22 5.28
N GLU A 93 2.10 12.29 6.02
CA GLU A 93 1.23 12.25 7.20
C GLU A 93 -0.21 11.83 6.86
N LYS A 94 -0.77 12.34 5.76
CA LYS A 94 -2.10 11.94 5.27
C LYS A 94 -2.15 10.46 4.90
N PHE A 95 -1.15 9.98 4.15
CA PHE A 95 -1.00 8.58 3.81
C PHE A 95 -0.96 7.71 5.08
N MET A 96 -0.10 8.07 6.04
CA MET A 96 0.03 7.36 7.32
C MET A 96 -1.29 7.30 8.06
N LYS A 97 -1.98 8.44 8.20
CA LYS A 97 -3.29 8.52 8.86
C LYS A 97 -4.33 7.64 8.16
N CYS A 98 -4.34 7.61 6.84
CA CYS A 98 -5.27 6.79 6.05
C CYS A 98 -4.99 5.29 6.26
N ILE A 99 -3.73 4.86 6.11
CA ILE A 99 -3.31 3.47 6.29
C ILE A 99 -3.57 3.01 7.73
N TYR A 100 -3.25 3.82 8.74
CA TYR A 100 -3.56 3.48 10.12
C TYR A 100 -5.06 3.37 10.38
N LYS A 101 -5.86 4.30 9.85
CA LYS A 101 -7.31 4.29 10.06
C LYS A 101 -7.96 3.05 9.45
N ASN A 102 -7.63 2.72 8.20
CA ASN A 102 -8.24 1.60 7.49
C ASN A 102 -7.59 0.26 7.85
N GLY A 103 -6.27 0.22 8.03
CA GLY A 103 -5.53 -0.94 8.52
C GLY A 103 -5.98 -1.37 9.92
N ASN A 104 -6.16 -0.42 10.87
CA ASN A 104 -6.64 -0.76 12.21
C ASN A 104 -8.09 -1.24 12.22
N LYS A 105 -8.94 -0.77 11.29
CA LYS A 105 -10.29 -1.32 11.17
C LYS A 105 -10.25 -2.81 10.84
N CYS A 106 -9.30 -3.22 10.02
CA CYS A 106 -9.10 -4.64 9.74
C CYS A 106 -8.47 -5.37 10.94
N LEU A 107 -7.33 -4.88 11.43
CA LEU A 107 -6.51 -5.56 12.44
C LEU A 107 -7.19 -5.66 13.83
N LYS A 108 -8.27 -4.91 14.06
CA LYS A 108 -9.05 -4.92 15.31
C LYS A 108 -10.48 -5.46 15.13
N SER A 109 -10.85 -5.92 13.93
CA SER A 109 -12.13 -6.60 13.68
C SER A 109 -12.03 -8.08 14.04
#